data_AF-A0A954PVV8-F1
#
_entry.id   AF-A0A954PVV8-F1
#
_cell.length_a   1.000
_cell.length_b   1.000
_cell.length_c   1.000
_cell.angle_alpha   90.00
_cell.angle_beta   90.00
_cell.angle_gamma   90.00
#
_symmetry.space_group_name_H-M   'P 1'
#
loop_
_entity.id
_entity.type
_entity.pdbx_description
1 polymer ?
#
loop_
_entity_poly.entity_id
_entity_poly.type
_entity_poly.pdbx_seq_one_letter_code
_entity_poly.pdbx_strand_id
1 'polypeptide(L)'
;MLEVVVSLTLVATILLVSLTASANMLNHRATAAEGVRAQVLAGYFLDEISTLPYREPFGDAGFGPETGESGSDRTTLDDIDDYHGFSCVSPTFRDGETILGYENWTVNVRIASLGISGTSLRFESDASSQFRLIGVTVINPQGQQKTFRTLVSITPTDQPAASSYERMRRVDVRFSDDRQLQVLVPLRNKP
;
A
#
# COMPACT_ATOMS: atom_id res chain seq x y z
N MET A 1 -13.98 -28.45 -53.78
CA MET A 1 -15.01 -27.66 -53.06
C MET A 1 -14.97 -27.87 -51.56
N LEU A 2 -14.97 -29.11 -51.04
CA LEU A 2 -14.83 -29.39 -49.59
C LEU A 2 -13.57 -28.75 -48.98
N GLU A 3 -12.43 -28.87 -49.67
CA GLU A 3 -11.14 -28.33 -49.25
C GLU A 3 -11.21 -26.82 -48.98
N VAL A 4 -11.82 -26.04 -49.88
CA VAL A 4 -11.98 -24.58 -49.73
C VAL A 4 -12.85 -24.23 -48.51
N VAL A 5 -13.92 -25.01 -48.26
CA VAL A 5 -14.79 -24.79 -47.11
C VAL A 5 -14.04 -25.08 -45.81
N VAL A 6 -13.26 -26.16 -45.75
CA VAL A 6 -12.46 -26.51 -44.57
C VAL A 6 -11.35 -25.48 -44.33
N SER A 7 -10.68 -24.99 -45.37
CA SER A 7 -9.69 -23.94 -45.23
C SER A 7 -10.30 -22.63 -44.73
N LEU A 8 -11.48 -22.25 -45.24
CA LEU A 8 -12.16 -21.02 -44.81
C LEU A 8 -12.58 -21.07 -43.35
N THR A 9 -13.12 -22.20 -42.88
CA THR A 9 -13.54 -22.35 -41.48
C THR A 9 -12.34 -22.35 -40.54
N LEU A 10 -11.22 -22.97 -40.92
CA LEU A 10 -9.99 -22.94 -40.14
C LEU A 10 -9.42 -21.52 -40.05
N VAL A 11 -9.34 -20.79 -41.15
CA VAL A 11 -8.85 -19.41 -41.14
C VAL A 11 -9.76 -18.51 -40.30
N ALA A 12 -11.09 -18.65 -40.42
CA ALA A 12 -12.03 -17.85 -39.63
C ALA A 12 -11.90 -18.11 -38.12
N THR A 13 -11.75 -19.37 -37.71
CA THR A 13 -11.60 -19.73 -36.29
C THR A 13 -10.27 -19.25 -35.71
N ILE A 14 -9.16 -19.38 -36.45
CA ILE A 14 -7.85 -18.87 -36.02
C ILE A 14 -7.87 -17.34 -35.90
N LEU A 15 -8.50 -16.64 -36.86
CA LEU A 15 -8.64 -15.19 -36.80
C LEU A 15 -9.45 -14.74 -35.58
N LEU A 16 -10.54 -15.43 -35.25
CA LEU A 16 -11.35 -15.14 -34.07
C LEU A 16 -10.57 -15.32 -32.76
N VAL A 17 -9.81 -16.42 -32.65
CA VAL A 17 -8.96 -16.68 -31.48
C VAL A 17 -7.86 -15.63 -31.35
N SER A 18 -7.23 -15.24 -32.46
CA SER A 18 -6.20 -14.20 -32.47
C SER A 18 -6.74 -12.83 -32.03
N LEU A 19 -7.94 -12.46 -32.50
CA LEU A 19 -8.56 -11.18 -32.15
C LEU A 19 -8.94 -11.12 -30.67
N THR A 20 -9.53 -12.19 -30.15
CA THR A 20 -9.89 -12.29 -28.72
C THR A 20 -8.66 -12.27 -27.82
N ALA A 21 -7.59 -12.98 -28.19
CA ALA A 21 -6.31 -12.93 -27.49
C ALA A 21 -5.71 -11.51 -27.48
N SER A 22 -5.77 -10.81 -28.61
CA SER A 22 -5.28 -9.43 -28.74
C SER A 22 -6.07 -8.44 -27.87
N ALA A 23 -7.40 -8.55 -27.88
CA ALA A 23 -8.26 -7.72 -27.03
C ALA A 23 -7.97 -7.93 -25.54
N ASN A 24 -7.81 -9.19 -25.11
CA ASN A 24 -7.45 -9.52 -23.72
C ASN A 24 -6.08 -8.96 -23.35
N MET A 25 -5.09 -9.05 -24.24
CA MET A 25 -3.75 -8.51 -24.01
C MET A 25 -3.77 -6.99 -23.78
N LEU A 26 -4.55 -6.24 -24.56
CA LEU A 26 -4.68 -4.79 -24.39
C LEU A 26 -5.33 -4.44 -23.04
N ASN A 27 -6.40 -5.15 -22.66
CA ASN A 27 -7.06 -4.96 -21.36
C ASN A 27 -6.13 -5.27 -20.18
N HIS A 28 -5.32 -6.33 -20.29
CA HIS A 28 -4.31 -6.67 -19.29
C HIS A 28 -3.23 -5.60 -19.17
N ARG A 29 -2.76 -5.03 -20.29
CA ARG A 29 -1.78 -3.94 -20.28
C ARG A 29 -2.33 -2.69 -19.58
N ALA A 30 -3.57 -2.30 -19.89
CA ALA A 30 -4.21 -1.17 -19.24
C ALA A 30 -4.35 -1.40 -17.72
N THR A 31 -4.85 -2.57 -17.31
CA THR A 31 -5.01 -2.93 -15.89
C THR A 31 -3.66 -3.02 -15.16
N ALA A 32 -2.62 -3.52 -15.83
CA ALA A 32 -1.28 -3.60 -15.27
C ALA A 32 -0.66 -2.21 -15.07
N ALA A 33 -0.75 -1.33 -16.06
CA ALA A 33 -0.27 0.05 -15.97
C ALA A 33 -0.95 0.80 -14.81
N GLU A 34 -2.25 0.62 -14.66
CA GLU A 34 -3.02 1.20 -13.56
C GLU A 34 -2.62 0.63 -12.21
N GLY A 35 -2.29 -0.66 -12.18
CA GLY A 35 -1.73 -1.30 -11.00
C GLY A 35 -0.42 -0.69 -10.52
N VAL A 36 0.45 -0.27 -11.43
CA VAL A 36 1.71 0.40 -11.10
C VAL A 36 1.45 1.79 -10.55
N ARG A 37 0.50 2.55 -11.13
CA ARG A 37 0.09 3.86 -10.61
C ARG A 37 -0.47 3.75 -9.19
N ALA A 38 -1.36 2.80 -8.95
CA ALA A 38 -1.90 2.54 -7.62
C ALA A 38 -0.80 2.25 -6.59
N GLN A 39 0.22 1.50 -6.99
CA GLN A 39 1.37 1.19 -6.13
C GLN A 39 2.23 2.42 -5.82
N VAL A 40 2.48 3.28 -6.82
CA VAL A 40 3.24 4.53 -6.62
C VAL A 40 2.49 5.46 -5.66
N LEU A 41 1.19 5.66 -5.88
CA LEU A 41 0.37 6.49 -5.00
C LEU A 41 0.32 5.94 -3.56
N ALA A 42 0.07 4.64 -3.41
CA ALA A 42 0.11 4.00 -2.10
C ALA A 42 1.50 4.14 -1.45
N GLY A 43 2.56 4.09 -2.26
CA GLY A 43 3.94 4.29 -1.84
C GLY A 43 4.18 5.64 -1.17
N TYR A 44 3.60 6.73 -1.70
CA TYR A 44 3.69 8.06 -1.08
C TYR A 44 3.05 8.10 0.32
N PHE A 45 1.83 7.58 0.46
CA PHE A 45 1.13 7.54 1.75
C PHE A 45 1.81 6.59 2.75
N LEU A 46 2.23 5.41 2.29
CA LEU A 46 2.96 4.47 3.14
C LEU A 46 4.28 5.07 3.62
N ASP A 47 4.98 5.84 2.79
CA ASP A 47 6.21 6.54 3.18
C ASP A 47 5.90 7.54 4.28
N GLU A 48 4.99 8.47 4.00
CA GLU A 48 4.64 9.54 4.90
C GLU A 48 4.22 9.02 6.28
N ILE A 49 3.26 8.10 6.33
CA ILE A 49 2.75 7.57 7.61
C ILE A 49 3.87 6.83 8.35
N SER A 50 4.70 6.05 7.65
CA SER A 50 5.80 5.32 8.30
C SER A 50 6.93 6.20 8.84
N THR A 51 7.00 7.47 8.42
CA THR A 51 7.97 8.44 8.97
C THR A 51 7.49 9.15 10.22
N LEU A 52 6.20 9.03 10.56
CA LEU A 52 5.61 9.67 11.74
C LEU A 52 6.02 8.98 13.05
N PRO A 53 5.94 9.69 14.18
CA PRO A 53 5.78 9.09 15.51
C PRO A 53 4.89 7.87 15.53
N TYR A 54 5.39 6.82 16.20
CA TYR A 54 4.59 5.61 16.44
C TYR A 54 3.35 5.90 17.28
N ARG A 55 3.45 6.91 18.14
CA ARG A 55 2.42 7.42 19.04
C ARG A 55 2.74 8.87 19.38
N GLU A 56 1.73 9.63 19.76
CA GLU A 56 1.90 10.99 20.24
C GLU A 56 2.89 11.04 21.44
N PRO A 57 3.89 11.94 21.40
CA PRO A 57 4.82 12.11 22.51
C PRO A 57 4.24 12.87 23.72
N PHE A 58 3.14 13.62 23.54
CA PHE A 58 2.65 14.60 24.51
C PHE A 58 1.11 14.63 24.67
N GLY A 59 0.47 13.54 25.09
CA GLY A 59 -0.97 13.56 25.34
C GLY A 59 -1.56 12.27 25.91
N ASP A 60 -2.88 12.27 26.12
CA ASP A 60 -3.67 11.08 26.48
C ASP A 60 -3.83 10.22 25.21
N ALA A 61 -2.80 9.45 24.89
CA ALA A 61 -2.68 8.64 23.67
C ALA A 61 -3.86 7.68 23.46
N GLY A 62 -4.89 8.16 22.76
CA GLY A 62 -5.97 7.36 22.22
C GLY A 62 -5.51 6.65 20.94
N PHE A 63 -6.20 5.58 20.55
CA PHE A 63 -6.00 5.03 19.21
C PHE A 63 -6.93 5.74 18.23
N GLY A 64 -6.35 6.33 17.19
CA GLY A 64 -7.06 7.06 16.15
C GLY A 64 -7.05 8.57 16.40
N PRO A 65 -7.58 9.36 15.44
CA PRO A 65 -7.45 10.80 15.47
C PRO A 65 -8.07 11.45 16.72
N GLU A 66 -7.34 12.39 17.29
CA GLU A 66 -7.67 13.05 18.54
C GLU A 66 -8.59 14.28 18.37
N THR A 67 -9.05 14.85 19.49
CA THR A 67 -9.97 16.00 19.45
C THR A 67 -9.27 17.25 18.90
N GLY A 68 -9.67 17.67 17.71
CA GLY A 68 -9.06 18.81 17.00
C GLY A 68 -8.34 18.39 15.74
N GLU A 69 -8.14 17.08 15.55
CA GLU A 69 -7.63 16.54 14.31
C GLU A 69 -8.76 16.25 13.33
N SER A 70 -8.49 16.46 12.05
CA SER A 70 -9.45 16.16 11.01
C SER A 70 -8.85 15.25 9.96
N GLY A 71 -9.59 14.21 9.59
CA GLY A 71 -9.27 13.41 8.40
C GLY A 71 -9.29 14.22 7.09
N SER A 72 -9.73 15.49 7.12
CA SER A 72 -9.62 16.42 5.98
C SER A 72 -8.36 17.29 6.02
N ASP A 73 -7.64 17.35 7.15
CA ASP A 73 -6.43 18.14 7.33
C ASP A 73 -5.29 17.26 7.84
N ARG A 74 -4.40 16.86 6.92
CA ARG A 74 -3.27 15.97 7.22
C ARG A 74 -2.16 16.67 8.03
N THR A 75 -2.23 17.98 8.20
CA THR A 75 -1.24 18.71 8.99
C THR A 75 -1.43 18.48 10.48
N THR A 76 -2.65 18.12 10.90
CA THR A 76 -2.96 17.81 12.30
C THR A 76 -2.69 16.35 12.67
N LEU A 77 -2.53 15.45 11.69
CA LEU A 77 -2.26 14.02 11.93
C LEU A 77 -0.76 13.85 12.21
N ASP A 78 -0.38 13.84 13.48
CA ASP A 78 1.01 13.95 13.89
C ASP A 78 1.68 12.63 14.26
N ASP A 79 0.90 11.57 14.44
CA ASP A 79 1.36 10.20 14.66
C ASP A 79 0.77 9.18 13.66
N ILE A 80 1.14 7.90 13.82
CA ILE A 80 0.71 6.84 12.90
C ILE A 80 -0.78 6.54 13.03
N ASP A 81 -1.34 6.54 14.23
CA ASP A 81 -2.72 6.13 14.47
C ASP A 81 -3.75 7.16 14.05
N ASP A 82 -3.40 8.44 13.99
CA ASP A 82 -4.29 9.50 13.50
C ASP A 82 -4.79 9.26 12.08
N TYR A 83 -3.99 8.54 11.28
CA TYR A 83 -4.36 8.12 9.94
C TYR A 83 -5.43 7.01 9.89
N HIS A 84 -5.86 6.47 11.03
CA HIS A 84 -6.89 5.45 11.08
C HIS A 84 -8.23 5.98 10.57
N GLY A 85 -8.67 5.44 9.43
CA GLY A 85 -9.94 5.85 8.81
C GLY A 85 -9.81 7.07 7.91
N PHE A 86 -8.60 7.60 7.69
CA PHE A 86 -8.36 8.69 6.77
C PHE A 86 -8.82 8.31 5.34
N SER A 87 -9.52 9.24 4.68
CA SER A 87 -10.01 9.08 3.33
C SER A 87 -9.93 10.40 2.56
N CYS A 88 -9.39 10.38 1.35
CA CYS A 88 -9.37 11.56 0.48
C CYS A 88 -9.62 11.20 -0.98
N VAL A 89 -10.20 12.15 -1.71
CA VAL A 89 -10.38 12.11 -3.17
C VAL A 89 -9.47 13.16 -3.78
N SER A 90 -8.83 12.84 -4.90
CA SER A 90 -7.80 13.67 -5.54
C SER A 90 -6.65 13.98 -4.58
N PRO A 91 -5.88 12.96 -4.18
CA PRO A 91 -4.87 13.09 -3.13
C PRO A 91 -3.79 14.13 -3.47
N THR A 92 -3.39 14.88 -2.45
CA THR A 92 -2.27 15.82 -2.49
C THR A 92 -1.09 15.26 -1.69
N PHE A 93 0.09 15.83 -1.88
CA PHE A 93 1.17 15.73 -0.92
C PHE A 93 0.80 16.43 0.39
N ARG A 94 1.57 16.18 1.46
CA ARG A 94 1.29 16.72 2.80
C ARG A 94 1.37 18.25 2.86
N ASP A 95 2.24 18.84 2.04
CA ASP A 95 2.38 20.29 1.88
C ASP A 95 1.24 20.95 1.07
N GLY A 96 0.30 20.15 0.57
CA GLY A 96 -0.84 20.60 -0.23
C GLY A 96 -0.56 20.61 -1.74
N GLU A 97 0.65 20.26 -2.20
CA GLU A 97 0.92 20.15 -3.63
C GLU A 97 0.11 19.01 -4.26
N THR A 98 -0.45 19.25 -5.45
CA THR A 98 -1.24 18.23 -6.15
C THR A 98 -0.35 17.13 -6.71
N ILE A 99 -0.71 15.86 -6.49
CA ILE A 99 -0.01 14.74 -7.12
C ILE A 99 -0.56 14.56 -8.54
N LEU A 100 0.18 15.05 -9.53
CA LEU A 100 -0.24 15.02 -10.93
C LEU A 100 -0.57 13.61 -11.41
N GLY A 101 -1.70 13.46 -12.12
CA GLY A 101 -2.14 12.18 -12.69
C GLY A 101 -2.95 11.30 -11.73
N TYR A 102 -3.24 11.78 -10.52
CA TYR A 102 -4.12 11.11 -9.54
C TYR A 102 -5.43 11.86 -9.29
N GLU A 103 -5.86 12.69 -10.25
CA GLU A 103 -7.15 13.36 -10.20
C GLU A 103 -8.28 12.31 -10.15
N ASN A 104 -9.22 12.47 -9.22
CA ASN A 104 -10.34 11.54 -8.97
C ASN A 104 -9.93 10.13 -8.48
N TRP A 105 -8.68 9.93 -8.08
CA TRP A 105 -8.31 8.75 -7.31
C TRP A 105 -8.75 8.93 -5.86
N THR A 106 -9.10 7.84 -5.20
CA THR A 106 -9.42 7.85 -3.76
C THR A 106 -8.37 7.05 -3.01
N VAL A 107 -7.93 7.57 -1.86
CA VAL A 107 -7.05 6.87 -0.93
C VAL A 107 -7.78 6.68 0.38
N ASN A 108 -7.82 5.45 0.88
CA ASN A 108 -8.33 5.10 2.20
C ASN A 108 -7.22 4.47 3.03
N VAL A 109 -7.04 4.94 4.26
CA VAL A 109 -6.02 4.43 5.17
C VAL A 109 -6.68 3.76 6.36
N ARG A 110 -6.13 2.61 6.74
CA ARG A 110 -6.54 1.86 7.91
C ARG A 110 -5.31 1.41 8.68
N ILE A 111 -5.27 1.79 9.95
CA ILE A 111 -4.27 1.33 10.90
C ILE A 111 -4.87 0.20 11.73
N ALA A 112 -4.07 -0.80 12.08
CA ALA A 112 -4.51 -1.85 13.00
C ALA A 112 -3.39 -2.23 13.95
N SER A 113 -3.71 -2.39 15.23
CA SER A 113 -2.80 -2.92 16.23
C SER A 113 -2.57 -4.43 16.04
N LEU A 114 -1.31 -4.86 16.20
CA LEU A 114 -0.91 -6.25 16.07
C LEU A 114 -0.08 -6.70 17.29
N GLY A 115 -0.53 -7.78 17.93
CA GLY A 115 0.20 -8.45 19.00
C GLY A 115 0.94 -9.69 18.51
N ILE A 116 1.92 -10.14 19.29
CA ILE A 116 2.52 -11.46 19.12
C ILE A 116 1.80 -12.44 20.04
N SER A 117 1.23 -13.49 19.45
CA SER A 117 0.64 -14.61 20.19
C SER A 117 1.32 -15.91 19.77
N GLY A 118 2.17 -16.45 20.65
CA GLY A 118 3.06 -17.56 20.32
C GLY A 118 4.09 -17.15 19.26
N THR A 119 4.02 -17.75 18.07
CA THR A 119 4.91 -17.46 16.92
C THR A 119 4.22 -16.68 15.80
N SER A 120 3.01 -16.17 16.03
CA SER A 120 2.21 -15.50 14.99
C SER A 120 1.82 -14.08 15.39
N LEU A 121 1.75 -13.18 14.41
CA LEU A 121 1.12 -11.87 14.56
C LEU A 121 -0.40 -12.01 14.49
N ARG A 122 -1.12 -11.31 15.37
CA ARG A 122 -2.59 -11.31 15.40
C ARG A 122 -3.12 -9.89 15.61
N PHE A 123 -4.26 -9.59 14.99
CA PHE A 123 -4.98 -8.35 15.26
C PHE A 123 -5.45 -8.30 16.71
N GLU A 124 -5.27 -7.14 17.31
CA GLU A 124 -5.72 -6.83 18.65
C GLU A 124 -6.28 -5.40 18.69
N SER A 125 -6.94 -5.05 19.79
CA SER A 125 -7.52 -3.73 20.03
C SER A 125 -6.73 -2.91 21.06
N ASP A 126 -5.50 -3.33 21.37
CA ASP A 126 -4.66 -2.64 22.34
C ASP A 126 -3.98 -1.43 21.69
N ALA A 127 -4.27 -0.23 22.20
CA ALA A 127 -3.60 0.99 21.79
C ALA A 127 -2.10 0.95 22.14
N SER A 128 -1.71 0.21 23.18
CA SER A 128 -0.32 0.04 23.59
C SER A 128 0.43 -1.07 22.84
N SER A 129 -0.21 -1.69 21.84
CA SER A 129 0.38 -2.72 20.99
C SER A 129 1.76 -2.32 20.45
N GLN A 130 2.66 -3.29 20.33
CA GLN A 130 4.04 -3.08 19.87
C GLN A 130 4.17 -2.93 18.35
N PHE A 131 3.12 -3.28 17.60
CA PHE A 131 3.12 -3.20 16.16
C PHE A 131 1.86 -2.52 15.62
N ARG A 132 2.03 -1.72 14.56
CA ARG A 132 0.96 -1.19 13.73
C ARG A 132 1.07 -1.75 12.32
N LEU A 133 -0.05 -2.24 11.79
CA LEU A 133 -0.20 -2.55 10.36
C LEU A 133 -0.86 -1.35 9.68
N ILE A 134 -0.09 -0.66 8.86
CA ILE A 134 -0.59 0.43 8.01
C ILE A 134 -1.11 -0.20 6.72
N GLY A 135 -2.39 0.01 6.41
CA GLY A 135 -3.02 -0.43 5.18
C GLY A 135 -3.52 0.76 4.36
N VAL A 136 -2.97 0.93 3.15
CA VAL A 136 -3.40 1.97 2.21
C VAL A 136 -4.14 1.30 1.06
N THR A 137 -5.41 1.65 0.90
CA THR A 137 -6.26 1.21 -0.21
C THR A 137 -6.44 2.34 -1.18
N VAL A 138 -6.01 2.11 -2.42
CA VAL A 138 -6.10 3.07 -3.51
C VAL A 138 -7.21 2.61 -4.46
N ILE A 139 -8.11 3.52 -4.80
CA ILE A 139 -9.24 3.32 -5.71
C ILE A 139 -9.02 4.21 -6.92
N ASN A 140 -9.01 3.62 -8.11
CA ASN A 140 -8.88 4.39 -9.34
C ASN A 140 -10.24 4.97 -9.79
N PRO A 141 -10.25 5.89 -10.77
CA PRO A 141 -11.49 6.49 -11.28
C PRO A 141 -12.49 5.48 -11.87
N GLN A 142 -12.03 4.28 -12.24
CA GLN A 142 -12.85 3.18 -12.73
C GLN A 142 -13.42 2.30 -11.59
N GLY A 143 -13.12 2.62 -10.32
CA GLY A 143 -13.60 1.90 -9.13
C GLY A 143 -12.80 0.65 -8.77
N GLN A 144 -11.73 0.33 -9.48
CA GLN A 144 -10.82 -0.76 -9.15
C GLN A 144 -9.98 -0.37 -7.93
N GLN A 145 -9.88 -1.30 -6.97
CA GLN A 145 -9.19 -1.06 -5.70
C GLN A 145 -7.96 -1.95 -5.55
N LYS A 146 -6.89 -1.41 -4.98
CA LYS A 146 -5.71 -2.18 -4.54
C LYS A 146 -5.30 -1.74 -3.15
N THR A 147 -5.00 -2.72 -2.29
CA THR A 147 -4.52 -2.48 -0.92
C THR A 147 -3.06 -2.86 -0.80
N PHE A 148 -2.26 -1.96 -0.24
CA PHE A 148 -0.86 -2.14 0.07
C PHE A 148 -0.68 -1.99 1.59
N ARG A 149 0.26 -2.74 2.17
CA ARG A 149 0.43 -2.79 3.62
C ARG A 149 1.89 -2.71 4.01
N THR A 150 2.17 -2.04 5.13
CA THR A 150 3.47 -2.07 5.80
C THR A 150 3.29 -2.29 7.30
N LEU A 151 4.30 -2.89 7.95
CA LEU A 151 4.32 -3.15 9.38
C LEU A 151 5.34 -2.22 10.03
N VAL A 152 4.91 -1.51 11.07
CA VAL A 152 5.77 -0.63 11.88
C VAL A 152 5.79 -1.13 13.31
N SER A 153 6.91 -0.94 14.01
CA SER A 153 7.09 -1.33 15.41
C SER A 153 7.47 -0.14 16.28
N ILE A 154 7.06 -0.19 17.54
CA ILE A 154 7.37 0.78 18.58
C ILE A 154 8.84 0.77 19.01
N THR A 155 9.54 -0.35 18.81
CA THR A 155 10.93 -0.50 19.24
C THR A 155 11.81 0.38 18.35
N PRO A 156 12.55 1.34 18.90
CA PRO A 156 13.52 2.12 18.15
C PRO A 156 14.49 1.15 17.45
N THR A 157 14.78 1.38 16.19
CA THR A 157 15.93 0.70 15.59
C THR A 157 17.18 1.14 16.35
N ASP A 158 18.01 0.22 16.83
CA ASP A 158 19.31 0.45 17.51
C ASP A 158 20.36 1.21 16.66
N GLN A 159 19.94 1.99 15.66
CA GLN A 159 20.80 2.67 14.70
C GLN A 159 20.85 4.17 15.03
N PRO A 160 22.05 4.78 15.12
CA PRO A 160 22.21 6.21 15.35
C PRO A 160 21.57 7.04 14.22
N ALA A 161 20.90 8.15 14.57
CA ALA A 161 20.17 9.05 13.67
C ALA A 161 20.97 9.51 12.42
N ALA A 162 22.29 9.65 12.54
CA ALA A 162 23.17 10.03 11.43
C ALA A 162 23.32 8.96 10.32
N SER A 163 22.72 7.79 10.48
CA SER A 163 22.83 6.65 9.54
C SER A 163 21.55 6.41 8.73
N SER A 164 20.50 7.21 8.96
CA SER A 164 19.11 6.83 8.69
C SER A 164 18.62 7.15 7.27
N TYR A 165 19.27 8.05 6.52
CA TYR A 165 18.71 8.58 5.27
C TYR A 165 18.90 7.72 4.01
N GLU A 166 19.69 6.63 4.06
CA GLU A 166 19.90 5.79 2.86
C GLU A 166 20.16 4.31 3.18
N ARG A 167 19.24 3.54 3.78
CA ARG A 167 19.45 2.07 3.86
C ARG A 167 18.23 1.18 3.61
N MET A 168 18.40 0.31 2.62
CA MET A 168 17.66 -0.94 2.43
C MET A 168 18.14 -1.96 3.47
N ARG A 169 17.24 -2.48 4.30
CA ARG A 169 17.49 -3.64 5.17
C ARG A 169 17.20 -4.92 4.40
N ARG A 170 18.16 -5.84 4.42
CA ARG A 170 17.91 -7.23 4.03
C ARG A 170 17.09 -7.91 5.13
N VAL A 171 15.88 -8.32 4.79
CA VAL A 171 14.96 -9.08 5.63
C VAL A 171 14.92 -10.50 5.07
N ASP A 172 15.36 -11.46 5.87
CA ASP A 172 15.28 -12.88 5.53
C ASP A 172 14.01 -13.46 6.16
N VAL A 173 12.99 -13.69 5.34
CA VAL A 173 11.76 -14.37 5.76
C VAL A 173 11.96 -15.87 5.56
N ARG A 174 11.97 -16.65 6.65
CA ARG A 174 12.03 -18.11 6.59
C ARG A 174 10.64 -18.69 6.79
N PHE A 175 10.23 -19.59 5.90
CA PHE A 175 8.97 -20.33 5.98
C PHE A 175 9.20 -21.70 6.62
N SER A 176 8.11 -22.36 7.04
CA SER A 176 8.13 -23.66 7.72
C SER A 176 8.64 -24.83 6.86
N ASP A 177 8.77 -24.62 5.55
CA ASP A 177 9.26 -25.60 4.57
C ASP A 177 10.69 -25.27 4.09
N ASP A 178 11.47 -24.60 4.94
CA ASP A 178 12.87 -24.21 4.70
C ASP A 178 13.08 -23.24 3.53
N ARG A 179 12.00 -22.74 2.92
CA ARG A 179 12.08 -21.64 1.94
C ARG A 179 12.52 -20.37 2.63
N GLN A 180 13.41 -19.64 1.95
CA GLN A 180 13.88 -18.33 2.39
C GLN A 180 13.56 -17.29 1.33
N LEU A 181 12.91 -16.20 1.74
CA LEU A 181 12.69 -15.03 0.91
C LEU A 181 13.54 -13.89 1.47
N GLN A 182 14.56 -13.50 0.70
CA GLN A 182 15.37 -12.33 1.01
C GLN A 182 14.72 -11.11 0.37
N VAL A 183 14.25 -10.17 1.20
CA VAL A 183 13.65 -8.92 0.74
C VAL A 183 14.54 -7.76 1.15
N LEU A 184 14.86 -6.88 0.22
CA LEU A 184 15.43 -5.57 0.55
C LEU A 184 14.27 -4.62 0.84
N VAL A 185 14.09 -4.27 2.10
CA VAL A 185 13.02 -3.37 2.57
C VAL A 185 13.68 -2.06 2.98
N PRO A 186 13.21 -0.89 2.51
CA PRO A 186 13.72 0.37 3.03
C PRO A 186 13.47 0.44 4.54
N LEU A 187 14.49 0.80 5.31
CA LEU A 187 14.31 1.14 6.73
C LEU A 187 13.54 2.44 6.79
N ARG A 188 12.22 2.34 6.93
CA ARG A 188 11.35 3.48 7.18
C ARG A 188 10.98 3.48 8.66
N ASN A 189 11.88 4.03 9.48
CA ASN A 189 11.57 4.41 10.84
C ASN A 189 12.42 5.64 11.21
N LYS A 190 11.83 6.81 10.93
CA LYS A 190 12.12 8.18 11.40
C LYS A 190 13.37 8.96 10.93
N PRO A 191 13.23 10.31 10.86
CA PRO A 191 14.30 11.26 10.51
C PRO A 191 15.46 11.27 11.51
#